data_AF-A4FFB2-F1
#
_entry.id   AF-A4FFB2-F1
#
_cell.length_a   1.000
_cell.length_b   1.000
_cell.length_c   1.000
_cell.angle_alpha   90.00
_cell.angle_beta   90.00
_cell.angle_gamma   90.00
#
_symmetry.space_group_name_H-M   'P 1'
#
loop_
_entity.id
_entity.type
_entity.pdbx_description
1 polymer ?
#
loop_
_entity_poly.entity_id
_entity_poly.type
_entity_poly.pdbx_seq_one_letter_code
_entity_poly.pdbx_strand_id
1 'polypeptide(L)'
;MLVLMFASALAVTLAARKRGRRGSVIAFGVITAVFAYTTIANVIERPDGVKIASFFIGAIIATSLASRVGRSLELRATEVRLDDTARRLVDETVRDGVVRIVANEPDACDEREYREKDREERDNHHLDDAEPLLFLEITVTDASEFESALEVRGHRVAGYRVLRVGSPSIANAVAAVLLDIRDEQGVMPHVYFRWTEGNPFKFLVSYLVSGGGDVAPLTREVLRRAEPDPRRRPLVHVG
;
A
#
# COMPACT_ATOMS: atom_id res chain seq x y z
N MET A 1 1.00 -31.70 23.60
CA MET A 1 0.69 -33.11 23.24
C MET A 1 -0.77 -33.32 22.88
N LEU A 2 -1.73 -32.85 23.68
CA LEU A 2 -3.18 -32.96 23.40
C LEU A 2 -3.62 -32.39 22.05
N VAL A 3 -3.15 -31.20 21.67
CA VAL A 3 -3.47 -30.57 20.37
C VAL A 3 -2.97 -31.42 19.18
N LEU A 4 -1.80 -32.06 19.31
CA LEU A 4 -1.25 -32.96 18.29
C LEU A 4 -2.08 -34.25 18.16
N MET A 5 -2.55 -34.79 19.30
CA MET A 5 -3.45 -35.95 19.29
C MET A 5 -4.81 -35.62 18.70
N PHE A 6 -5.37 -34.43 19.01
CA PHE A 6 -6.60 -33.93 18.41
C PHE A 6 -6.49 -33.75 16.90
N ALA A 7 -5.42 -33.09 16.41
CA ALA A 7 -5.18 -32.91 14.98
C ALA A 7 -5.04 -34.24 14.23
N SER A 8 -4.35 -35.21 14.83
CA SER A 8 -4.19 -36.56 14.27
C SER A 8 -5.52 -37.32 14.22
N ALA A 9 -6.32 -37.26 15.29
CA ALA A 9 -7.65 -37.87 15.33
C ALA A 9 -8.61 -37.24 14.29
N LEU A 10 -8.58 -35.91 14.12
CA LEU A 10 -9.34 -35.19 13.09
C LEU A 10 -8.93 -35.61 11.67
N ALA A 11 -7.62 -35.66 11.40
CA ALA A 11 -7.08 -36.08 10.11
C ALA A 11 -7.50 -37.52 9.76
N VAL A 12 -7.43 -38.43 10.73
CA VAL A 12 -7.86 -39.83 10.56
C VAL A 12 -9.37 -39.94 10.35
N THR A 13 -10.18 -39.14 11.05
CA THR A 13 -11.65 -39.12 10.90
C THR A 13 -12.05 -38.63 9.50
N LEU A 14 -11.42 -37.55 9.02
CA LEU A 14 -11.64 -37.03 7.66
C LEU A 14 -11.17 -38.02 6.59
N ALA A 15 -10.02 -38.67 6.78
CA ALA A 15 -9.52 -39.70 5.87
C ALA A 15 -10.40 -40.95 5.83
N ALA A 16 -10.95 -41.38 6.98
CA ALA A 16 -11.88 -42.50 7.08
C ALA A 16 -13.23 -42.20 6.40
N ARG A 17 -13.72 -40.96 6.50
CA ARG A 17 -14.93 -40.49 5.80
C ARG A 17 -14.78 -40.55 4.27
N LYS A 18 -13.58 -40.27 3.77
CA LYS A 18 -13.24 -40.34 2.33
C LYS A 18 -13.16 -41.78 1.79
N ARG A 19 -13.02 -42.81 2.65
CA ARG A 19 -12.92 -44.24 2.28
C ARG A 19 -14.19 -45.07 2.51
N GLY A 20 -15.34 -44.45 2.83
CA GLY A 20 -16.65 -45.10 2.84
C GLY A 20 -16.93 -46.12 3.98
N ARG A 21 -16.03 -46.28 4.96
CA ARG A 21 -16.17 -47.24 6.07
C ARG A 21 -16.96 -46.63 7.24
N ARG A 22 -18.29 -46.75 7.20
CA ARG A 22 -19.24 -46.15 8.18
C ARG A 22 -18.96 -46.48 9.65
N GLY A 23 -18.54 -47.71 9.97
CA GLY A 23 -18.25 -48.12 11.36
C GLY A 23 -17.03 -47.42 11.97
N SER A 24 -15.96 -47.25 11.18
CA SER A 24 -14.74 -46.56 11.64
C SER A 24 -14.98 -45.06 11.80
N VAL A 25 -15.83 -44.44 10.98
CA VAL A 25 -16.17 -43.01 11.10
C VAL A 25 -16.86 -42.69 12.42
N ILE A 26 -17.75 -43.57 12.91
CA ILE A 26 -18.43 -43.37 14.19
C ILE A 26 -17.45 -43.51 15.36
N ALA A 27 -16.61 -44.56 15.34
CA ALA A 27 -15.61 -44.78 16.39
C ALA A 27 -14.57 -43.63 16.47
N PHE A 28 -14.02 -43.19 15.34
CA PHE A 28 -13.09 -42.06 15.30
C PHE A 28 -13.76 -40.71 15.57
N GLY A 29 -15.05 -40.56 15.24
CA GLY A 29 -15.85 -39.37 15.59
C GLY A 29 -16.03 -39.21 17.10
N VAL A 30 -16.31 -40.28 17.84
CA VAL A 30 -16.42 -40.25 19.31
C VAL A 30 -15.07 -39.90 19.95
N ILE A 31 -13.98 -40.52 19.50
CA ILE A 31 -12.63 -40.22 19.98
C ILE A 31 -12.27 -38.74 19.73
N THR A 32 -12.60 -38.23 18.54
CA THR A 32 -12.39 -36.81 18.19
C THR A 32 -13.21 -35.89 19.09
N ALA A 33 -14.47 -36.22 19.40
CA ALA A 33 -15.31 -35.43 20.29
C ALA A 33 -14.77 -35.40 21.72
N VAL A 34 -14.28 -36.54 22.24
CA VAL A 34 -13.65 -36.61 23.57
C VAL A 34 -12.37 -35.77 23.63
N PHE A 35 -11.53 -35.82 22.59
CA PHE A 35 -10.34 -34.97 22.51
C PHE A 35 -10.67 -33.48 22.34
N ALA A 36 -11.72 -33.14 21.59
CA ALA A 36 -12.21 -31.77 21.48
C ALA A 36 -12.63 -31.24 22.86
N TYR A 37 -13.45 -32.01 23.56
CA TYR A 37 -13.93 -31.67 24.89
C TYR A 37 -12.79 -31.51 25.89
N THR A 38 -11.86 -32.46 25.95
CA THR A 38 -10.70 -32.38 26.86
C THR A 38 -9.71 -31.28 26.48
N THR A 39 -9.61 -30.90 25.20
CA THR A 39 -8.80 -29.75 24.77
C THR A 39 -9.44 -28.44 25.19
N ILE A 40 -10.76 -28.30 25.00
CA ILE A 40 -11.52 -27.11 25.43
C ILE A 40 -11.47 -26.99 26.96
N ALA A 41 -11.71 -28.07 27.67
CA ALA A 41 -11.61 -28.11 29.12
C ALA A 41 -10.20 -27.73 29.60
N ASN A 42 -9.13 -28.28 29.02
CA ASN A 42 -7.76 -27.89 29.36
C ASN A 42 -7.46 -26.40 29.10
N VAL A 43 -7.98 -25.84 28.01
CA VAL A 43 -7.83 -24.42 27.68
C VAL A 43 -8.52 -23.53 28.72
N ILE A 44 -9.68 -23.96 29.23
CA ILE A 44 -10.46 -23.22 30.23
C ILE A 44 -9.87 -23.39 31.64
N GLU A 45 -9.45 -24.59 31.99
CA GLU A 45 -9.04 -24.98 33.35
C GLU A 45 -7.59 -24.55 33.67
N ARG A 46 -6.73 -24.40 32.66
CA ARG A 46 -5.37 -23.83 32.79
C ARG A 46 -5.11 -22.76 31.71
N PRO A 47 -5.65 -21.55 31.87
CA PRO A 47 -5.54 -20.48 30.87
C PRO A 47 -4.13 -19.88 30.77
N ASP A 48 -3.21 -20.22 31.68
CA ASP A 48 -1.89 -19.59 31.76
C ASP A 48 -1.07 -19.79 30.48
N GLY A 49 -1.10 -20.99 29.89
CA GLY A 49 -0.40 -21.27 28.63
C GLY A 49 -0.98 -20.52 27.44
N VAL A 50 -2.31 -20.38 27.37
CA VAL A 50 -3.00 -19.64 26.30
C VAL A 50 -2.75 -18.14 26.42
N LYS A 51 -2.75 -17.60 27.64
CA LYS A 51 -2.39 -16.20 27.93
C LYS A 51 -0.96 -15.87 27.52
N ILE A 52 0.00 -16.75 27.81
CA ILE A 52 1.40 -16.55 27.42
C ILE A 52 1.52 -16.62 25.89
N ALA A 53 0.92 -17.63 25.25
CA ALA A 53 0.96 -17.78 23.79
C ALA A 53 0.31 -16.59 23.06
N SER A 54 -0.85 -16.12 23.52
CA SER A 54 -1.52 -14.95 22.93
C SER A 54 -0.71 -13.67 23.15
N PHE A 55 -0.06 -13.50 24.30
CA PHE A 55 0.87 -12.39 24.53
C PHE A 55 2.06 -12.44 23.56
N PHE A 56 2.69 -13.60 23.37
CA PHE A 56 3.79 -13.76 22.40
C PHE A 56 3.35 -13.51 20.96
N ILE A 57 2.21 -14.06 20.54
CA ILE A 57 1.63 -13.81 19.21
C ILE A 57 1.36 -12.30 19.05
N GLY A 58 0.74 -11.67 20.04
CA GLY A 58 0.50 -10.23 20.05
C GLY A 58 1.79 -9.42 19.95
N ALA A 59 2.82 -9.79 20.71
CA ALA A 59 4.13 -9.12 20.69
C ALA A 59 4.84 -9.30 19.34
N ILE A 60 4.80 -10.49 18.73
CA ILE A 60 5.37 -10.76 17.40
C ILE A 60 4.63 -9.94 16.34
N ILE A 61 3.29 -9.94 16.36
CA ILE A 61 2.49 -9.15 15.44
C ILE A 61 2.80 -7.66 15.62
N ALA A 62 2.81 -7.16 16.86
CA ALA A 62 3.09 -5.75 17.15
C ALA A 62 4.50 -5.35 16.71
N THR A 63 5.52 -6.16 17.00
CA THR A 63 6.91 -5.90 16.60
C THR A 63 7.08 -5.96 15.08
N SER A 64 6.44 -6.93 14.43
CA SER A 64 6.44 -7.07 12.96
C SER A 64 5.77 -5.87 12.30
N LEU A 65 4.62 -5.42 12.82
CA LEU A 65 3.92 -4.25 12.32
C LEU A 65 4.74 -2.98 12.54
N ALA A 66 5.31 -2.78 13.74
CA ALA A 66 6.16 -1.63 14.04
C ALA A 66 7.41 -1.60 13.14
N SER A 67 8.06 -2.74 12.92
CA SER A 67 9.20 -2.86 12.02
C SER A 67 8.81 -2.57 10.57
N ARG A 68 7.65 -3.06 10.12
CA ARG A 68 7.12 -2.82 8.77
C ARG A 68 6.82 -1.34 8.54
N VAL A 69 6.16 -0.71 9.50
CA VAL A 69 5.81 0.72 9.46
C VAL A 69 7.06 1.60 9.47
N GLY A 70 8.02 1.33 10.36
CA GLY A 70 9.28 2.06 10.39
C GLY A 70 10.02 1.96 9.05
N ARG A 71 10.14 0.74 8.52
CA ARG A 71 10.82 0.47 7.25
C ARG A 71 10.09 1.02 6.02
N SER A 72 8.75 1.16 6.06
CA SER A 72 7.99 1.73 4.94
C SER A 72 8.01 3.26 4.91
N LEU A 73 8.36 3.89 6.03
CA LEU A 73 8.39 5.35 6.19
C LEU A 73 9.79 5.96 5.96
N GLU A 74 10.81 5.11 5.82
CA GLU A 74 12.13 5.52 5.33
C GLU A 74 12.06 5.67 3.80
N LEU A 75 12.43 6.85 3.31
CA LEU A 75 12.46 7.19 1.89
C LEU A 75 13.59 6.37 1.25
N ARG A 76 13.25 5.18 0.74
CA ARG A 76 14.22 4.20 0.23
C ARG A 76 14.83 4.55 -1.13
N ALA A 77 14.22 5.49 -1.86
CA ALA A 77 14.77 5.95 -3.13
C ALA A 77 16.06 6.71 -2.85
N THR A 78 17.20 6.08 -3.14
CA THR A 78 18.52 6.68 -2.94
C THR A 78 18.85 7.66 -4.06
N GLU A 79 18.20 7.52 -5.22
CA GLU A 79 18.36 8.37 -6.39
C GLU A 79 17.05 8.35 -7.21
N VAL A 80 16.64 9.49 -7.74
CA VAL A 80 15.53 9.61 -8.69
C VAL A 80 16.14 10.05 -10.02
N ARG A 81 15.73 9.44 -11.13
CA ARG A 81 16.25 9.76 -12.46
C ARG A 81 15.10 10.09 -13.40
N LEU A 82 14.96 11.37 -13.73
CA LEU A 82 14.07 11.82 -14.78
C LEU A 82 14.74 11.64 -16.14
N ASP A 83 14.05 10.97 -17.06
CA ASP A 83 14.45 11.03 -18.47
C ASP A 83 14.30 12.45 -19.04
N ASP A 84 14.93 12.69 -20.19
CA ASP A 84 14.90 14.02 -20.80
C ASP A 84 13.48 14.48 -21.14
N THR A 85 12.54 13.54 -21.36
CA THR A 85 11.15 13.87 -21.63
C THR A 85 10.44 14.32 -20.36
N ALA A 86 10.62 13.60 -19.26
CA ALA A 86 10.07 13.92 -17.95
C ALA A 86 10.52 15.31 -17.53
N ARG A 87 11.81 15.63 -17.62
CA ARG A 87 12.32 16.97 -17.31
C ARG A 87 11.62 18.06 -18.11
N ARG A 88 11.52 17.89 -19.44
CA ARG A 88 10.80 18.84 -20.31
C ARG A 88 9.32 19.00 -19.93
N LEU A 89 8.64 17.89 -19.62
CA LEU A 89 7.24 17.92 -19.24
C LEU A 89 7.01 18.68 -17.93
N VAL A 90 7.90 18.51 -16.96
CA VAL A 90 7.82 19.28 -15.72
C VAL A 90 8.04 20.76 -16.02
N ASP A 91 9.10 21.14 -16.74
CA ASP A 91 9.39 22.54 -17.12
C ASP A 91 8.21 23.21 -17.85
N GLU A 92 7.55 22.51 -18.77
CA GLU A 92 6.36 23.01 -19.47
C GLU A 92 5.18 23.33 -18.54
N THR A 93 5.09 22.63 -17.41
CA THR A 93 3.98 22.70 -16.44
C THR A 93 4.23 23.66 -15.29
N VAL A 94 5.43 24.20 -15.15
CA VAL A 94 5.74 25.19 -14.12
C VAL A 94 4.95 26.48 -14.38
N ARG A 95 4.17 26.92 -13.39
CA ARG A 95 3.52 28.24 -13.38
C ARG A 95 3.68 28.87 -12.00
N ASP A 96 4.11 30.12 -11.95
CA ASP A 96 4.37 30.86 -10.72
C ASP A 96 5.29 30.14 -9.72
N GLY A 97 6.25 29.35 -10.23
CA GLY A 97 7.17 28.55 -9.42
C GLY A 97 6.54 27.30 -8.79
N VAL A 98 5.32 26.93 -9.20
CA VAL A 98 4.59 25.76 -8.72
C VAL A 98 4.38 24.78 -9.87
N VAL A 99 4.50 23.49 -9.58
CA VAL A 99 4.06 22.41 -10.47
C VAL A 99 2.91 21.65 -9.82
N ARG A 100 1.81 21.51 -10.55
CA ARG A 100 0.60 20.82 -10.07
C ARG A 100 0.57 19.41 -10.63
N ILE A 101 0.66 18.44 -9.72
CA ILE A 101 0.77 17.03 -10.04
C ILE A 101 -0.51 16.30 -9.59
N VAL A 102 -1.15 15.59 -10.51
CA VAL A 102 -2.31 14.75 -10.21
C VAL A 102 -1.85 13.31 -10.08
N ALA A 103 -2.08 12.69 -8.92
CA ALA A 103 -1.81 11.27 -8.75
C ALA A 103 -2.82 10.44 -9.55
N ASN A 104 -2.35 9.59 -10.47
CA ASN A 104 -3.17 8.69 -11.27
C ASN A 104 -2.87 7.22 -11.00
N GLU A 105 -3.92 6.44 -10.78
CA GLU A 105 -3.86 4.99 -10.83
C GLU A 105 -4.13 4.58 -12.28
N PRO A 106 -3.17 3.94 -12.98
CA PRO A 106 -3.31 3.65 -14.40
C PRO A 106 -4.43 2.63 -14.63
N ASP A 107 -5.45 3.00 -15.40
CA ASP A 107 -6.53 2.09 -15.82
C ASP A 107 -6.48 1.83 -17.34
N ALA A 108 -7.36 2.45 -18.12
CA ALA A 108 -7.42 2.29 -19.57
C ALA A 108 -6.29 3.01 -20.31
N CYS A 109 -5.64 3.99 -19.67
CA CYS A 109 -4.64 4.89 -20.24
C CYS A 109 -5.13 5.56 -21.55
N ASP A 110 -6.43 5.85 -21.63
CA ASP A 110 -7.07 6.47 -22.79
C ASP A 110 -7.37 7.95 -22.57
N GLU A 111 -7.71 8.66 -23.65
CA GLU A 111 -8.01 10.10 -23.58
C GLU A 111 -9.17 10.42 -22.64
N ARG A 112 -10.15 9.50 -22.53
CA ARG A 112 -11.34 9.70 -21.70
C ARG A 112 -10.98 9.66 -20.22
N GLU A 113 -10.16 8.71 -19.79
CA GLU A 113 -9.66 8.62 -18.42
C GLU A 113 -8.99 9.93 -18.00
N TYR A 114 -8.01 10.41 -18.77
CA TYR A 114 -7.32 11.66 -18.43
C TYR A 114 -8.24 12.88 -18.45
N ARG A 115 -9.19 12.93 -19.39
CA ARG A 115 -10.16 14.04 -19.49
C ARG A 115 -11.14 14.07 -18.31
N GLU A 116 -11.64 12.91 -17.90
CA GLU A 116 -12.53 12.79 -16.76
C GLU A 116 -11.82 13.19 -15.47
N LYS A 117 -10.58 12.73 -15.28
CA LYS A 117 -9.78 13.11 -14.11
C LYS A 117 -9.37 14.58 -14.10
N ASP A 118 -8.96 15.14 -15.24
CA ASP A 118 -8.63 16.58 -15.33
C ASP A 118 -9.85 17.44 -14.94
N ARG A 119 -11.04 17.11 -15.43
CA ARG A 119 -12.28 17.82 -15.07
C ARG A 119 -12.59 17.69 -13.58
N GLU A 120 -12.52 16.49 -13.04
CA GLU A 120 -12.85 16.24 -11.63
C GLU A 120 -11.90 16.98 -10.68
N GLU A 121 -10.59 16.95 -10.93
CA GLU A 121 -9.62 17.67 -10.11
C GLU A 121 -9.78 19.19 -10.21
N ARG A 122 -10.10 19.70 -11.40
CA ARG A 122 -10.43 21.12 -11.60
C ARG A 122 -11.67 21.53 -10.83
N ASP A 123 -12.72 20.73 -10.86
CA ASP A 123 -13.97 20.99 -10.15
C ASP A 123 -13.78 20.95 -8.63
N ASN A 124 -13.08 19.93 -8.11
CA ASN A 124 -12.88 19.71 -6.68
C ASN A 124 -11.92 20.72 -6.04
N HIS A 125 -10.88 21.14 -6.77
CA HIS A 125 -9.82 22.01 -6.25
C HIS A 125 -9.87 23.45 -6.81
N HIS A 126 -10.90 23.78 -7.59
CA HIS A 126 -11.10 25.09 -8.21
C HIS A 126 -9.87 25.56 -8.99
N LEU A 127 -9.29 24.65 -9.79
CA LEU A 127 -8.11 24.93 -10.62
C LEU A 127 -8.53 25.65 -11.91
N ASP A 128 -7.84 26.72 -12.27
CA ASP A 128 -8.13 27.49 -13.48
C ASP A 128 -7.83 26.65 -14.75
N ASP A 129 -8.71 26.71 -15.76
CA ASP A 129 -8.58 25.98 -17.05
C ASP A 129 -7.23 26.18 -17.77
N ALA A 130 -6.58 27.32 -17.54
CA ALA A 130 -5.28 27.65 -18.13
C ALA A 130 -4.09 26.99 -17.39
N GLU A 131 -4.30 26.45 -16.20
CA GLU A 131 -3.24 25.85 -15.39
C GLU A 131 -2.85 24.47 -15.96
N PRO A 132 -1.58 24.30 -16.35
CA PRO A 132 -1.11 23.04 -16.92
C PRO A 132 -0.93 22.01 -15.80
N LEU A 133 -1.66 20.89 -15.89
CA LEU A 133 -1.49 19.75 -14.98
C LEU A 133 -0.47 18.75 -15.53
N LEU A 134 0.20 18.08 -14.60
CA LEU A 134 1.09 16.96 -14.83
C LEU A 134 0.55 15.73 -14.11
N PHE A 135 0.34 14.63 -14.82
CA PHE A 135 -0.12 13.38 -14.21
C PHE A 135 1.09 12.57 -13.74
N LEU A 136 0.99 11.95 -12.56
CA LEU A 136 1.98 11.01 -12.03
C LEU A 136 1.34 9.64 -11.82
N GLU A 137 1.79 8.67 -12.60
CA GLU A 137 1.36 7.28 -12.56
C GLU A 137 2.43 6.41 -11.90
N ILE A 138 2.01 5.63 -10.91
CA ILE A 138 2.89 4.68 -10.25
C ILE A 138 2.37 3.27 -10.47
N THR A 139 3.20 2.45 -11.12
CA THR A 139 2.97 1.02 -11.26
C THR A 139 3.65 0.28 -10.12
N VAL A 140 2.87 -0.52 -9.37
CA VAL A 140 3.42 -1.32 -8.27
C VAL A 140 4.25 -2.48 -8.83
N THR A 141 5.55 -2.48 -8.55
CA THR A 141 6.49 -3.55 -8.92
C THR A 141 6.75 -4.49 -7.73
N ASP A 142 7.25 -5.69 -8.01
CA ASP A 142 7.58 -6.64 -6.95
C ASP A 142 8.77 -6.12 -6.12
N ALA A 143 8.67 -6.18 -4.79
CA ALA A 143 9.73 -5.71 -3.88
C ALA A 143 11.06 -6.48 -4.01
N SER A 144 11.07 -7.60 -4.76
CA SER A 144 12.28 -8.34 -5.12
C SER A 144 13.10 -7.69 -6.23
N GLU A 145 12.50 -6.81 -7.06
CA GLU A 145 13.21 -5.93 -7.98
C GLU A 145 13.67 -4.69 -7.23
N PHE A 146 14.75 -4.84 -6.44
CA PHE A 146 15.43 -3.70 -5.84
C PHE A 146 16.16 -2.91 -6.93
N GLU A 147 15.48 -1.95 -7.55
CA GLU A 147 16.14 -0.88 -8.29
C GLU A 147 16.69 0.15 -7.30
N SER A 148 17.98 0.47 -7.42
CA SER A 148 18.66 1.47 -6.59
C SER A 148 18.20 2.90 -6.86
N ALA A 149 17.59 3.13 -8.03
CA ALA A 149 17.09 4.42 -8.48
C ALA A 149 15.64 4.28 -8.96
N LEU A 150 14.82 5.30 -8.72
CA LEU A 150 13.50 5.42 -9.33
C LEU A 150 13.64 6.01 -10.73
N GLU A 151 13.34 5.22 -11.77
CA GLU A 151 13.26 5.74 -13.14
C GLU A 151 11.91 6.41 -13.40
N VAL A 152 11.95 7.70 -13.70
CA VAL A 152 10.79 8.53 -14.05
C VAL A 152 10.80 8.76 -15.55
N ARG A 153 9.80 8.20 -16.25
CA ARG A 153 9.68 8.32 -17.71
C ARG A 153 8.58 9.29 -18.10
N GLY A 154 8.90 10.23 -18.99
CA GLY A 154 7.95 11.21 -19.51
C GLY A 154 7.18 10.68 -20.71
N HIS A 155 5.85 10.75 -20.65
CA HIS A 155 4.95 10.34 -21.72
C HIS A 155 3.96 11.46 -22.04
N ARG A 156 3.55 11.53 -23.31
CA ARG A 156 2.42 12.35 -23.74
C ARG A 156 1.32 11.44 -24.26
N VAL A 157 0.19 11.40 -23.56
CA VAL A 157 -0.95 10.53 -23.92
C VAL A 157 -2.14 11.42 -24.25
N ALA A 158 -2.60 11.37 -25.49
CA ALA A 158 -3.73 12.17 -25.98
C ALA A 158 -3.65 13.67 -25.61
N GLY A 159 -2.44 14.25 -25.66
CA GLY A 159 -2.18 15.65 -25.32
C GLY A 159 -1.83 15.91 -23.84
N TYR A 160 -2.17 14.99 -22.93
CA TYR A 160 -1.84 15.07 -21.51
C TYR A 160 -0.38 14.70 -21.24
N ARG A 161 0.19 15.32 -20.21
CA ARG A 161 1.58 15.13 -19.79
C ARG A 161 1.60 14.18 -18.61
N VAL A 162 2.30 13.06 -18.74
CA VAL A 162 2.25 11.95 -17.79
C VAL A 162 3.67 11.53 -17.43
N LEU A 163 3.97 11.43 -16.14
CA LEU A 163 5.16 10.80 -15.61
C LEU A 163 4.81 9.39 -15.17
N ARG A 164 5.58 8.39 -15.60
CA ARG A 164 5.41 6.99 -15.21
C ARG A 164 6.59 6.52 -14.40
N VAL A 165 6.30 5.87 -13.28
CA VAL A 165 7.29 5.33 -12.34
C VAL A 165 6.90 3.91 -11.92
N GLY A 166 7.87 3.01 -11.88
CA GLY A 166 7.73 1.71 -11.22
C GLY A 166 8.24 1.80 -9.77
N SER A 167 7.48 1.29 -8.80
CA SER A 167 7.94 1.22 -7.40
C SER A 167 7.15 0.21 -6.57
N PRO A 168 7.79 -0.49 -5.62
CA PRO A 168 7.08 -1.34 -4.66
C PRO A 168 6.27 -0.54 -3.62
N SER A 169 6.45 0.78 -3.56
CA SER A 169 5.73 1.66 -2.64
C SER A 169 5.30 2.94 -3.33
N ILE A 170 3.97 3.10 -3.50
CA ILE A 170 3.36 4.26 -4.13
C ILE A 170 3.71 5.54 -3.36
N ALA A 171 3.44 5.59 -2.06
CA ALA A 171 3.69 6.80 -1.26
C ALA A 171 5.16 7.25 -1.26
N ASN A 172 6.10 6.30 -1.19
CA ASN A 172 7.53 6.62 -1.25
C ASN A 172 7.95 7.11 -2.64
N ALA A 173 7.42 6.52 -3.71
CA ALA A 173 7.69 6.98 -5.06
C ALA A 173 7.15 8.40 -5.30
N VAL A 174 5.90 8.68 -4.89
CA VAL A 174 5.35 10.05 -4.97
C VAL A 174 6.26 11.01 -4.20
N ALA A 175 6.57 10.72 -2.94
CA ALA A 175 7.37 11.60 -2.11
C ALA A 175 8.77 11.85 -2.71
N ALA A 176 9.43 10.81 -3.21
CA ALA A 176 10.75 10.90 -3.84
C ALA A 176 10.71 11.78 -5.10
N VAL A 177 9.74 11.55 -5.99
CA VAL A 177 9.59 12.35 -7.22
C VAL A 177 9.31 13.81 -6.90
N LEU A 178 8.47 14.10 -5.90
CA LEU A 178 8.18 15.49 -5.50
C LEU A 178 9.42 16.19 -4.91
N LEU A 179 10.19 15.50 -4.07
CA LEU A 179 11.42 16.07 -3.52
C LEU A 179 12.48 16.29 -4.59
N ASP A 180 12.61 15.36 -5.53
CA ASP A 180 13.55 15.45 -6.63
C ASP A 180 13.21 16.59 -7.60
N ILE A 181 11.95 16.72 -8.02
CA ILE A 181 11.50 17.87 -8.83
C ILE A 181 11.78 19.19 -8.11
N ARG A 182 11.52 19.25 -6.81
CA ARG A 182 11.81 20.45 -6.01
C ARG A 182 13.30 20.78 -6.00
N ASP A 183 14.15 19.79 -5.79
CA ASP A 183 15.59 19.99 -5.60
C ASP A 183 16.33 20.20 -6.94
N GLU A 184 15.96 19.50 -8.00
CA GLU A 184 16.57 19.66 -9.33
C GLU A 184 16.07 20.92 -10.05
N GLN A 185 14.78 21.25 -9.95
CA GLN A 185 14.17 22.31 -10.76
C GLN A 185 13.84 23.58 -9.96
N GLY A 186 13.97 23.54 -8.64
CA GLY A 186 13.76 24.71 -7.77
C GLY A 186 12.31 25.19 -7.70
N VAL A 187 11.35 24.35 -8.08
CA VAL A 187 9.91 24.65 -8.05
C VAL A 187 9.25 23.97 -6.85
N MET A 188 8.05 24.40 -6.45
CA MET A 188 7.29 23.77 -5.38
C MET A 188 6.23 22.81 -5.97
N PRO A 189 6.34 21.49 -5.76
CA PRO A 189 5.33 20.56 -6.23
C PRO A 189 4.12 20.50 -5.31
N HIS A 190 2.94 20.56 -5.90
CA HIS A 190 1.65 20.32 -5.24
C HIS A 190 1.07 19.04 -5.82
N VAL A 191 0.88 18.03 -4.99
CA VAL A 191 0.24 16.78 -5.41
C VAL A 191 -1.23 16.74 -4.98
N TYR A 192 -2.11 16.36 -5.89
CA TYR A 192 -3.54 16.19 -5.67
C TYR A 192 -3.87 14.70 -5.68
N PHE A 193 -4.44 14.22 -4.57
CA PHE A 193 -4.95 12.86 -4.44
C PHE A 193 -6.47 12.88 -4.40
N ARG A 194 -7.08 12.03 -5.23
CA ARG A 194 -8.49 11.69 -5.11
C ARG A 194 -8.71 10.70 -3.96
N TRP A 195 -9.74 10.92 -3.13
CA TRP A 195 -10.23 9.87 -2.25
C TRP A 195 -10.79 8.71 -3.06
N THR A 196 -10.14 7.54 -3.02
CA THR A 196 -10.77 6.33 -3.53
C THR A 196 -11.94 6.03 -2.59
N GLU A 197 -13.20 6.22 -3.03
CA GLU A 197 -14.41 5.79 -2.31
C GLU A 197 -14.43 4.26 -2.17
N GLY A 198 -13.67 3.76 -1.19
CA GLY A 198 -13.56 2.36 -0.82
C GLY A 198 -13.95 2.13 0.63
N ASN A 199 -14.46 0.94 0.94
CA ASN A 199 -14.83 0.56 2.30
C ASN A 199 -13.60 0.66 3.25
N PRO A 200 -13.67 1.43 4.37
CA PRO A 200 -12.57 1.58 5.34
C PRO A 200 -11.95 0.26 5.84
N PHE A 201 -12.75 -0.82 5.88
CA PHE A 201 -12.28 -2.15 6.26
C PHE A 201 -11.40 -2.81 5.18
N LYS A 202 -11.63 -2.53 3.88
CA LYS A 202 -10.74 -3.02 2.81
C LYS A 202 -9.36 -2.37 2.89
N PHE A 203 -9.29 -1.08 3.23
CA PHE A 203 -8.02 -0.39 3.41
C PHE A 203 -7.22 -0.93 4.60
N LEU A 204 -7.89 -1.23 5.71
CA LEU A 204 -7.23 -1.84 6.88
C LEU A 204 -6.74 -3.28 6.57
N VAL A 205 -7.51 -4.05 5.80
CA VAL A 205 -7.10 -5.40 5.36
C VAL A 205 -5.96 -5.32 4.33
N SER A 206 -6.00 -4.39 3.38
CA SER A 206 -4.91 -4.15 2.42
C SER A 206 -3.64 -3.66 3.13
N TYR A 207 -3.77 -2.86 4.20
CA TYR A 207 -2.65 -2.48 5.04
C TYR A 207 -2.03 -3.68 5.77
N LEU A 208 -2.84 -4.59 6.31
CA LEU A 208 -2.36 -5.80 7.00
C LEU A 208 -1.72 -6.81 6.03
N VAL A 209 -2.29 -6.97 4.84
CA VAL A 209 -1.85 -7.96 3.84
C VAL A 209 -0.72 -7.42 2.96
N SER A 210 -0.81 -6.18 2.51
CA SER A 210 0.07 -5.55 1.51
C SER A 210 0.94 -4.41 2.06
N GLY A 211 0.68 -3.91 3.28
CA GLY A 211 1.44 -2.81 3.89
C GLY A 211 1.13 -1.40 3.35
N GLY A 212 0.19 -1.27 2.41
CA GLY A 212 -0.27 0.00 1.84
C GLY A 212 -1.51 0.50 2.56
N GLY A 213 -1.35 1.57 3.36
CA GLY A 213 -2.48 2.31 3.92
C GLY A 213 -3.05 3.29 2.91
N ASP A 214 -3.88 4.22 3.38
CA ASP A 214 -4.28 5.39 2.60
C ASP A 214 -3.02 6.13 2.09
N VAL A 215 -2.90 6.27 0.77
CA VAL A 215 -1.67 6.72 0.10
C VAL A 215 -1.40 8.19 0.40
N ALA A 216 -2.42 9.03 0.50
CA ALA A 216 -2.22 10.47 0.68
C ALA A 216 -1.68 10.81 2.09
N PRO A 217 -2.25 10.31 3.20
CA PRO A 217 -1.68 10.49 4.54
C PRO A 217 -0.28 9.89 4.65
N LEU A 218 -0.03 8.74 4.02
CA LEU A 218 1.27 8.10 4.05
C LEU A 218 2.32 8.94 3.31
N THR A 219 1.98 9.45 2.12
CA THR A 219 2.85 10.35 1.33
C THR A 219 3.20 11.59 2.14
N ARG A 220 2.20 12.22 2.79
CA ARG A 220 2.42 13.39 3.65
C ARG A 220 3.39 13.08 4.80
N GLU A 221 3.24 11.92 5.42
CA GLU A 221 4.07 11.51 6.56
C GLU A 221 5.51 11.15 6.14
N VAL A 222 5.69 10.55 4.96
CA VAL A 222 7.00 10.33 4.33
C VAL A 222 7.68 11.67 4.03
N LEU A 223 6.97 12.59 3.37
CA LEU A 223 7.45 13.96 3.11
C LEU A 223 7.80 14.70 4.40
N ARG A 224 7.02 14.51 5.48
CA ARG A 224 7.28 15.13 6.78
C ARG A 224 8.57 14.65 7.43
N ARG A 225 8.89 13.36 7.30
CA ARG A 225 10.16 12.81 7.80
C ARG A 225 11.35 13.24 6.94
N ALA A 226 11.19 13.27 5.62
CA ALA A 226 12.25 13.58 4.68
C ALA A 226 12.61 15.08 4.65
N GLU A 227 11.61 15.96 4.69
CA GLU A 227 11.79 17.40 4.76
C GLU A 227 11.07 17.96 6.01
N PRO A 228 11.78 18.20 7.12
CA PRO A 228 11.19 18.74 8.34
C PRO A 228 10.66 20.18 8.19
N ASP A 229 11.23 21.00 7.29
CA ASP A 229 10.81 22.39 7.10
C ASP A 229 9.49 22.47 6.30
N PRO A 230 8.38 22.95 6.90
CA PRO A 230 7.10 23.06 6.21
C PRO A 230 7.12 23.98 4.99
N ARG A 231 8.03 24.96 4.93
CA ARG A 231 8.11 25.92 3.81
C ARG A 231 8.79 25.34 2.57
N ARG A 232 9.61 24.31 2.77
CA ARG A 232 10.32 23.61 1.70
C ARG A 232 9.63 22.30 1.32
N ARG A 233 8.61 21.88 2.06
CA ARG A 233 7.95 20.59 1.86
C ARG A 233 6.92 20.68 0.72
N PRO A 234 6.97 19.76 -0.25
CA PRO A 234 5.89 19.59 -1.22
C PRO A 234 4.52 19.46 -0.54
N LEU A 235 3.49 20.06 -1.15
CA LEU A 235 2.15 20.12 -0.59
C LEU A 235 1.30 18.95 -1.08
N VAL A 236 0.57 18.34 -0.16
CA VAL A 236 -0.35 17.23 -0.43
C VAL A 236 -1.78 17.72 -0.21
N HIS A 237 -2.55 17.77 -1.29
CA HIS A 237 -3.98 18.08 -1.30
C HIS A 237 -4.77 16.78 -1.38
N VAL A 238 -5.82 16.70 -0.56
CA VAL A 238 -6.73 15.55 -0.52
C VAL A 238 -8.13 16.11 -0.78
N GLY A 239 -8.77 15.64 -1.85
CA GLY A 239 -10.14 15.98 -2.25
C GLY A 239 -11.12 14.88 -1.89
#